data_AF-A0A0S4JFE7-F1
#
_entry.id   AF-A0A0S4JFE7-F1
#
_cell.length_a   1.000
_cell.length_b   1.000
_cell.length_c   1.000
_cell.angle_alpha   90.00
_cell.angle_beta   90.00
_cell.angle_gamma   90.00
#
_symmetry.space_group_name_H-M   'P 1'
#
loop_
_entity.id
_entity.type
_entity.pdbx_description
1 polymer ?
#
loop_
_entity_poly.entity_id
_entity_poly.type
_entity_poly.pdbx_seq_one_letter_code
_entity_poly.pdbx_strand_id
1 'polypeptide(L)'
;MACTICADFKGLSFRQLVLWERPRATGTVVGGILTTAVFFGIFEYTLVTFLCRLLEVAFAAIGVLVYQKWIDVSVEDVKKHTRALISDVEPHVITVIEQLFRIITWEDTFFSLKVFLASFAVAFFGNVFSDLVFVLVATLLVFAVPVAYTNNKSLVDPQLHRASQLVNQYINAKKPKTA
;
A
#
# COMPACT_ATOMS: atom_id res chain seq x y z
N MET A 1 36.71 -9.89 -3.92
CA MET A 1 36.04 -9.57 -2.64
C MET A 1 34.56 -9.91 -2.80
N ALA A 2 34.14 -11.08 -2.32
CA ALA A 2 32.73 -11.46 -2.35
C ALA A 2 31.96 -10.54 -1.38
N CYS A 3 30.87 -9.95 -1.85
CA CYS A 3 30.05 -9.05 -1.04
C CYS A 3 29.50 -9.81 0.16
N THR A 4 29.97 -9.49 1.37
CA THR A 4 29.56 -10.13 2.64
C THR A 4 28.05 -10.02 2.85
N ILE A 5 27.44 -8.94 2.36
CA ILE A 5 25.99 -8.73 2.35
C ILE A 5 25.32 -9.82 1.51
N CYS A 6 25.78 -10.12 0.30
CA CYS A 6 25.17 -11.15 -0.55
C CYS A 6 25.22 -12.56 0.08
N ALA A 7 26.19 -12.83 0.97
CA ALA A 7 26.25 -14.09 1.70
C ALA A 7 25.16 -14.17 2.79
N ASP A 8 24.87 -13.07 3.47
CA ASP A 8 23.86 -13.00 4.53
C ASP A 8 22.42 -13.20 4.01
N PHE A 9 22.16 -12.82 2.76
CA PHE A 9 20.85 -12.99 2.10
C PHE A 9 20.63 -14.37 1.46
N LYS A 10 21.65 -15.23 1.42
CA LYS A 10 21.54 -16.54 0.76
C LYS A 10 20.62 -17.47 1.56
N GLY A 11 19.55 -17.95 0.90
CA GLY A 11 18.57 -18.87 1.49
C GLY A 11 17.64 -18.24 2.54
N LEU A 12 17.47 -16.91 2.50
CA LEU A 12 16.63 -16.21 3.46
C LEU A 12 15.13 -16.40 3.16
N SER A 13 14.35 -16.83 4.14
CA SER A 13 12.88 -16.85 4.06
C SER A 13 12.27 -15.62 4.74
N PHE A 14 11.14 -15.12 4.21
CA PHE A 14 10.43 -13.94 4.72
C PHE A 14 10.11 -14.03 6.21
N ARG A 15 9.71 -15.23 6.70
CA ARG A 15 9.43 -15.47 8.12
C ARG A 15 10.64 -15.19 8.99
N GLN A 16 11.82 -15.61 8.56
CA GLN A 16 13.07 -15.48 9.31
C GLN A 16 13.54 -14.03 9.35
N LEU A 17 13.27 -13.29 8.28
CA LEU A 17 13.52 -11.86 8.19
C LEU A 17 12.62 -11.09 9.17
N VAL A 18 11.32 -11.36 9.17
CA VAL A 18 10.33 -10.67 10.01
C VAL A 18 10.49 -11.00 11.50
N LEU A 19 10.88 -12.23 11.85
CA LEU A 19 11.09 -12.66 13.24
C LEU A 19 12.49 -12.31 13.78
N TRP A 20 13.32 -11.59 13.02
CA TRP A 20 14.69 -11.23 13.41
C TRP A 20 15.59 -12.45 13.72
N GLU A 21 15.33 -13.62 13.13
CA GLU A 21 16.17 -14.82 13.32
C GLU A 21 17.61 -14.58 12.83
N ARG A 22 17.79 -13.72 11.82
CA ARG A 22 19.10 -13.23 11.34
C ARG A 22 19.19 -11.69 11.46
N PRO A 23 19.64 -11.16 12.62
CA PRO A 23 19.53 -9.73 12.92
C PRO A 23 20.34 -8.83 11.98
N ARG A 24 21.43 -9.34 11.39
CA ARG A 24 22.23 -8.58 10.40
C ARG A 24 21.45 -8.34 9.11
N ALA A 25 20.88 -9.39 8.53
CA ALA A 25 20.08 -9.29 7.30
C ALA A 25 18.80 -8.47 7.53
N THR A 26 18.07 -8.73 8.63
CA THR A 26 16.86 -7.96 8.98
C THR A 26 17.20 -6.49 9.23
N GLY A 27 18.27 -6.20 9.98
CA GLY A 27 18.72 -4.85 10.25
C GLY A 27 19.11 -4.09 8.97
N THR A 28 19.74 -4.75 7.99
CA THR A 28 20.02 -4.15 6.68
C THR A 28 18.75 -3.83 5.91
N VAL A 29 17.75 -4.71 5.90
CA VAL A 29 16.47 -4.47 5.20
C VAL A 29 15.69 -3.35 5.87
N VAL A 30 15.48 -3.42 7.19
CA VAL A 30 14.75 -2.41 7.96
C VAL A 30 15.48 -1.07 7.89
N GLY A 31 16.80 -1.07 8.07
CA GLY A 31 17.63 0.13 7.93
C GLY A 31 17.54 0.73 6.54
N GLY A 32 17.59 -0.08 5.47
CA GLY A 32 17.41 0.40 4.10
C GLY A 32 16.04 1.04 3.88
N ILE A 33 14.97 0.42 4.37
CA ILE A 33 13.60 0.97 4.29
C ILE A 33 13.51 2.29 5.07
N LEU A 34 14.01 2.33 6.31
CA LEU A 34 13.96 3.53 7.15
C LEU A 34 14.83 4.66 6.60
N THR A 35 16.04 4.39 6.15
CA THR A 35 16.93 5.38 5.54
C THR A 35 16.33 5.92 4.26
N THR A 36 15.74 5.06 3.43
CA THR A 36 15.00 5.50 2.23
C THR A 36 13.82 6.37 2.65
N ALA A 37 12.97 5.91 3.57
CA ALA A 37 11.83 6.68 4.04
C ALA A 37 12.24 8.07 4.57
N VAL A 38 13.25 8.14 5.45
CA VAL A 38 13.77 9.41 6.00
C VAL A 38 14.35 10.29 4.91
N PHE A 39 15.11 9.73 3.96
CA PHE A 39 15.62 10.48 2.81
C PHE A 39 14.48 11.12 2.03
N PHE A 40 13.46 10.34 1.64
CA PHE A 40 12.28 10.86 0.94
C PHE A 40 11.52 11.91 1.76
N GLY A 41 11.46 11.76 3.08
CA GLY A 41 10.89 12.74 4.00
C GLY A 41 11.61 14.07 4.05
N ILE A 42 12.93 14.03 4.15
CA ILE A 42 13.77 15.23 4.23
C ILE A 42 13.65 16.06 2.95
N PHE A 43 13.52 15.40 1.80
CA PHE A 43 13.36 16.09 0.52
C PHE A 43 11.90 16.41 0.18
N GLU A 44 10.95 16.21 1.12
CA GLU A 44 9.52 16.41 0.93
C GLU A 44 8.95 15.71 -0.32
N TYR A 45 9.58 14.61 -0.74
CA TYR A 45 9.07 13.83 -1.86
C TYR A 45 7.83 13.08 -1.40
N THR A 46 6.68 13.55 -1.87
CA THR A 46 5.40 12.87 -1.69
C THR A 46 5.49 11.44 -2.23
N LEU A 47 4.73 10.51 -1.63
CA LEU A 47 4.66 9.12 -2.11
C LEU A 47 4.29 9.05 -3.60
N VAL A 48 3.46 10.00 -4.05
CA VAL A 48 3.07 10.21 -5.44
C VAL A 48 4.29 10.44 -6.33
N THR A 49 5.20 11.33 -5.94
CA THR A 49 6.40 11.65 -6.73
C THR A 49 7.32 10.43 -6.84
N PHE A 50 7.46 9.65 -5.77
CA PHE A 50 8.23 8.40 -5.82
C PHE A 50 7.61 7.37 -6.77
N LEU A 51 6.29 7.16 -6.69
CA LEU A 51 5.57 6.25 -7.59
C LEU A 51 5.68 6.70 -9.05
N CYS A 52 5.56 8.00 -9.32
CA CYS A 52 5.79 8.55 -10.66
C CYS A 52 7.20 8.25 -11.17
N ARG A 53 8.24 8.42 -10.32
CA ARG A 53 9.62 8.08 -10.71
C ARG A 53 9.82 6.58 -10.93
N LEU A 54 9.20 5.73 -10.11
CA LEU A 54 9.25 4.29 -10.31
C LEU A 54 8.58 3.88 -11.64
N LEU A 55 7.44 4.49 -11.94
CA LEU A 55 6.76 4.31 -13.23
C LEU A 55 7.63 4.79 -14.39
N GLU A 56 8.26 5.96 -14.29
CA GLU A 56 9.19 6.46 -15.31
C GLU A 56 10.34 5.48 -15.56
N VAL A 57 10.96 4.97 -14.49
CA VAL A 57 12.03 3.96 -14.60
C VAL A 57 11.51 2.66 -15.21
N ALA A 58 10.30 2.21 -14.84
CA ALA A 58 9.67 1.04 -15.44
C ALA A 58 9.40 1.24 -16.94
N PHE A 59 8.87 2.40 -17.34
CA PHE A 59 8.67 2.75 -18.74
C PHE A 59 9.99 2.78 -19.52
N ALA A 60 11.04 3.39 -18.96
CA ALA A 60 12.37 3.39 -19.56
C ALA A 60 12.93 1.97 -19.70
N ALA A 61 12.80 1.14 -18.67
CA ALA A 61 13.24 -0.26 -18.70
C ALA A 61 12.49 -1.07 -19.78
N ILE A 62 11.17 -0.92 -19.87
CA ILE A 62 10.36 -1.54 -20.93
C ILE A 62 10.83 -1.07 -22.30
N GLY A 63 11.07 0.24 -22.47
CA GLY A 63 11.59 0.80 -23.72
C GLY A 63 12.93 0.20 -24.14
N VAL A 64 13.85 -0.02 -23.18
CA VAL A 64 15.13 -0.70 -23.42
C VAL A 64 14.93 -2.17 -23.80
N LEU A 65 14.03 -2.89 -23.13
CA LEU A 65 13.73 -4.30 -23.43
C LEU A 65 13.12 -4.48 -24.83
N VAL A 66 12.26 -3.55 -25.25
CA VAL A 66 11.70 -3.51 -26.60
C VAL A 66 12.78 -3.16 -27.64
N TYR A 67 13.63 -2.16 -27.36
CA TYR A 67 14.74 -1.80 -28.25
C TYR A 67 15.72 -2.95 -28.48
N GLN A 68 16.01 -3.72 -27.43
CA GLN A 68 16.88 -4.90 -27.51
C GLN A 68 16.19 -6.12 -28.15
N LYS A 69 14.92 -6.02 -28.58
CA LYS A 69 14.10 -7.10 -29.15
C LYS A 69 13.87 -8.30 -28.23
N TRP A 70 13.95 -8.10 -26.92
CA TRP A 70 13.61 -9.17 -25.96
C TRP A 70 12.09 -9.36 -25.84
N ILE A 71 11.32 -8.34 -26.22
CA ILE A 71 9.86 -8.35 -26.25
C ILE A 71 9.43 -7.87 -27.64
N ASP A 72 8.68 -8.70 -28.35
CA ASP A 72 8.12 -8.34 -29.65
C ASP A 72 6.74 -7.69 -29.42
N VAL A 73 6.69 -6.35 -29.52
CA VAL A 73 5.46 -5.58 -29.31
C VAL A 73 4.90 -5.20 -30.68
N SER A 74 3.90 -5.94 -31.14
CA SER A 74 3.17 -5.62 -32.37
C SER A 74 2.30 -4.39 -32.17
N VAL A 75 2.47 -3.38 -33.04
CA VAL A 75 1.71 -2.12 -33.02
C VAL A 75 0.21 -2.36 -33.17
N GLU A 76 -0.19 -3.40 -33.91
CA GLU A 76 -1.60 -3.73 -34.12
C GLU A 76 -2.23 -4.40 -32.89
N ASP A 77 -1.47 -5.18 -32.13
CA ASP A 77 -1.93 -5.71 -30.85
C ASP A 77 -2.09 -4.59 -29.81
N VAL A 78 -1.16 -3.64 -29.75
CA VAL A 78 -1.29 -2.47 -28.87
C VAL A 78 -2.54 -1.67 -29.23
N LYS A 79 -2.75 -1.35 -30.51
CA LYS A 79 -3.96 -0.62 -30.95
C LYS A 79 -5.24 -1.35 -30.57
N LYS A 80 -5.28 -2.68 -30.71
CA LYS A 80 -6.46 -3.48 -30.37
C LYS A 80 -6.75 -3.45 -28.87
N HIS A 81 -5.73 -3.66 -28.03
CA HIS A 81 -5.87 -3.63 -26.57
C HIS A 81 -6.20 -2.22 -26.07
N THR A 82 -5.57 -1.19 -26.62
CA THR A 82 -5.87 0.21 -26.26
C THR A 82 -7.29 0.59 -26.64
N ARG A 83 -7.80 0.20 -27.81
CA ARG A 83 -9.20 0.48 -28.17
C ARG A 83 -10.20 -0.24 -27.26
N ALA A 84 -9.93 -1.49 -26.91
CA ALA A 84 -10.78 -2.23 -25.97
C ALA A 84 -10.78 -1.58 -24.57
N LEU A 85 -9.63 -1.14 -24.09
CA LEU A 85 -9.54 -0.41 -22.81
C LEU A 85 -10.25 0.95 -22.89
N ILE A 86 -10.11 1.68 -23.99
CA ILE A 86 -10.82 2.96 -24.17
C ILE A 86 -12.33 2.74 -24.16
N SER A 87 -12.85 1.75 -24.90
CA SER A 87 -14.29 1.48 -24.94
C SER A 87 -14.86 1.07 -23.58
N ASP A 88 -14.08 0.36 -22.76
CA ASP A 88 -14.50 -0.05 -21.41
C ASP A 88 -14.46 1.13 -20.42
N VAL A 89 -13.48 2.03 -20.56
CA VAL A 89 -13.26 3.14 -19.62
C VAL A 89 -14.09 4.37 -19.98
N GLU A 90 -14.38 4.61 -21.26
CA GLU A 90 -15.18 5.73 -21.77
C GLU A 90 -16.48 5.97 -20.98
N PRO A 91 -17.38 4.98 -20.77
CA PRO A 91 -18.63 5.23 -20.05
C PRO A 91 -18.40 5.62 -18.58
N HIS A 92 -17.35 5.08 -17.95
CA HIS A 92 -17.00 5.40 -16.57
C HIS A 92 -16.49 6.84 -16.46
N VAL A 93 -15.62 7.26 -17.39
CA VAL A 93 -15.09 8.63 -17.41
C VAL A 93 -16.20 9.65 -17.63
N ILE A 94 -17.10 9.40 -18.59
CA ILE A 94 -18.23 10.29 -18.85
C ILE A 94 -19.12 10.40 -17.61
N THR A 95 -19.46 9.27 -16.97
CA THR A 95 -20.27 9.27 -15.74
C THR A 95 -19.60 10.04 -14.60
N VAL A 96 -18.29 9.89 -14.42
CA VAL A 96 -17.52 10.61 -13.40
C VAL A 96 -17.51 12.11 -13.69
N ILE A 97 -17.31 12.51 -14.95
CA ILE A 97 -17.33 13.92 -15.34
C ILE A 97 -18.71 14.53 -15.08
N GLU A 98 -19.79 13.85 -15.46
CA GLU A 98 -21.16 14.29 -15.17
C GLU A 98 -21.37 14.45 -13.66
N GLN A 99 -20.99 13.45 -12.86
CA GLN A 99 -21.10 13.54 -11.40
C GLN A 99 -20.29 14.69 -10.79
N LEU A 100 -19.08 14.94 -11.29
CA LEU A 100 -18.26 16.08 -10.86
C LEU A 100 -18.94 17.41 -11.17
N PHE A 101 -19.50 17.58 -12.36
CA PHE A 101 -20.27 18.78 -12.70
C PHE A 101 -21.47 18.97 -11.77
N ARG A 102 -22.23 17.90 -11.48
CA ARG A 102 -23.37 17.96 -10.55
C ARG A 102 -22.97 18.39 -9.14
N ILE A 103 -21.82 17.91 -8.65
CA ILE A 103 -21.23 18.33 -7.37
C ILE A 103 -20.81 19.80 -7.39
N ILE A 104 -20.12 20.24 -8.45
CA ILE A 104 -19.60 21.62 -8.59
C ILE A 104 -20.76 22.62 -8.73
N THR A 105 -21.80 22.27 -9.49
CA THR A 105 -22.98 23.10 -9.70
C THR A 105 -23.93 23.09 -8.49
N TRP A 106 -23.64 22.28 -7.46
CA TRP A 106 -24.49 22.12 -6.27
C TRP A 106 -25.93 21.73 -6.64
N GLU A 107 -26.09 20.88 -7.67
CA GLU A 107 -27.43 20.43 -8.11
C GLU A 107 -28.13 19.63 -7.00
N ASP A 108 -27.38 18.83 -6.25
CA ASP A 108 -27.80 18.23 -4.99
C ASP A 108 -26.94 18.77 -3.84
N THR A 109 -27.50 19.72 -3.10
CA THR A 109 -26.85 20.38 -1.96
C THR A 109 -26.40 19.39 -0.88
N PHE A 110 -27.20 18.36 -0.58
CA PHE A 110 -26.87 17.41 0.49
C PHE A 110 -25.76 16.46 0.06
N PHE A 111 -25.77 16.00 -1.19
CA PHE A 111 -24.71 15.15 -1.71
C PHE A 111 -23.39 15.92 -1.86
N SER A 112 -23.45 17.14 -2.43
CA SER A 112 -22.27 17.99 -2.62
C SER A 112 -21.63 18.38 -1.30
N LEU A 113 -22.43 18.69 -0.27
CA LEU A 113 -21.93 18.98 1.07
C LEU A 113 -21.24 17.76 1.71
N LYS A 114 -21.80 16.55 1.56
CA LYS A 114 -21.16 15.32 2.04
C LYS A 114 -19.80 15.10 1.37
N VAL A 115 -19.72 15.29 0.06
CA VAL A 115 -18.47 15.17 -0.70
C VAL A 115 -17.46 16.23 -0.25
N PHE A 116 -17.91 17.47 -0.03
CA PHE A 116 -17.05 18.55 0.48
C PHE A 116 -16.50 18.23 1.88
N LEU A 117 -17.37 17.82 2.82
CA LEU A 117 -16.95 17.46 4.19
C LEU A 117 -16.02 16.23 4.19
N ALA A 118 -16.30 15.24 3.34
CA ALA A 118 -15.43 14.09 3.17
C ALA A 118 -14.06 14.51 2.62
N SER A 119 -14.04 15.36 1.59
CA SER A 119 -12.81 15.90 1.00
C SER A 119 -12.01 16.72 2.01
N PHE A 120 -12.70 17.53 2.83
CA PHE A 120 -12.08 18.30 3.91
C PHE A 120 -11.48 17.39 4.99
N ALA A 121 -12.21 16.34 5.39
CA ALA A 121 -11.69 15.35 6.34
C ALA A 121 -10.46 14.63 5.78
N VAL A 122 -10.51 14.20 4.52
CA VAL A 122 -9.38 13.56 3.83
C VAL A 122 -8.18 14.50 3.77
N ALA A 123 -8.38 15.77 3.40
CA ALA A 123 -7.32 16.78 3.36
C ALA A 123 -6.74 17.05 4.76
N PHE A 124 -7.60 17.13 5.78
CA PHE A 124 -7.17 17.29 7.17
C PHE A 124 -6.31 16.11 7.62
N PHE A 125 -6.75 14.87 7.36
CA PHE A 125 -5.97 13.68 7.69
C PHE A 125 -4.67 13.58 6.89
N GLY A 126 -4.70 13.94 5.60
CA GLY A 126 -3.49 14.00 4.77
C GLY A 126 -2.48 15.05 5.24
N ASN A 127 -2.96 16.14 5.88
CA ASN A 127 -2.09 17.16 6.44
C ASN A 127 -1.58 16.79 7.86
N VAL A 128 -2.38 16.06 8.64
CA VAL A 128 -2.01 15.61 9.99
C VAL A 128 -1.03 14.44 9.94
N PHE A 129 -1.20 13.54 8.97
CA PHE A 129 -0.34 12.37 8.80
C PHE A 129 0.53 12.54 7.56
N SER A 130 1.82 12.78 7.76
CA SER A 130 2.78 12.67 6.66
C SER A 130 2.74 11.23 6.11
N ASP A 131 2.69 11.06 4.79
CA ASP A 131 2.77 9.75 4.10
C ASP A 131 3.90 8.88 4.66
N LEU A 132 4.99 9.53 5.07
CA LEU A 132 6.16 8.92 5.67
C LEU A 132 5.87 8.28 7.03
N VAL A 133 5.02 8.90 7.85
CA VAL A 133 4.61 8.35 9.16
C VAL A 133 3.90 7.03 8.95
N PHE A 134 3.05 6.88 7.92
CA PHE A 134 2.43 5.60 7.60
C PHE A 134 3.46 4.54 7.20
N VAL A 135 4.46 4.88 6.38
CA VAL A 135 5.53 3.95 6.00
C VAL A 135 6.36 3.54 7.22
N LEU A 136 6.69 4.48 8.10
CA LEU A 136 7.43 4.21 9.34
C LEU A 136 6.63 3.31 10.28
N VAL A 137 5.35 3.64 10.53
CA VAL A 137 4.46 2.86 11.38
C VAL A 137 4.24 1.47 10.79
N ALA A 138 4.00 1.35 9.48
CA ALA A 138 3.84 0.05 8.83
C ALA A 138 5.10 -0.81 8.94
N THR A 139 6.28 -0.22 8.72
CA THR A 139 7.57 -0.93 8.88
C THR A 139 7.77 -1.38 10.33
N LEU A 140 7.51 -0.50 11.30
CA LEU A 140 7.53 -0.86 12.72
C LEU A 140 6.54 -1.98 13.03
N LEU A 141 5.31 -1.90 12.53
CA LEU A 141 4.30 -2.92 12.79
C LEU A 141 4.73 -4.26 12.20
N VAL A 142 5.19 -4.30 10.95
CA VAL A 142 5.61 -5.55 10.28
C VAL A 142 6.80 -6.20 10.97
N PHE A 143 7.80 -5.43 11.41
CA PHE A 143 9.04 -5.99 11.95
C PHE A 143 9.10 -6.06 13.47
N ALA A 144 8.38 -5.21 14.20
CA ALA A 144 8.41 -5.17 15.66
C ALA A 144 7.25 -5.95 16.30
N VAL A 145 6.04 -5.94 15.70
CA VAL A 145 4.87 -6.61 16.31
C VAL A 145 5.06 -8.13 16.39
N PRO A 146 5.52 -8.85 15.34
CA PRO A 146 5.71 -10.29 15.43
C PRO A 146 6.74 -10.67 16.50
N VAL A 147 7.83 -9.90 16.62
CA VAL A 147 8.87 -10.11 17.63
C VAL A 147 8.35 -9.82 19.04
N ALA A 148 7.63 -8.71 19.21
CA ALA A 148 7.01 -8.36 20.49
C ALA A 148 5.99 -9.42 20.93
N TYR A 149 5.23 -9.99 19.99
CA TYR A 149 4.32 -11.09 20.23
C TYR A 149 5.06 -12.37 20.64
N THR A 150 6.10 -12.78 19.91
CA THR A 150 6.85 -14.00 20.27
C THR A 150 7.51 -13.88 21.64
N ASN A 151 8.01 -12.71 22.01
CA ASN A 151 8.66 -12.47 23.30
C ASN A 151 7.67 -12.44 24.48
N ASN A 152 6.41 -12.06 24.24
CA ASN A 152 5.39 -11.90 25.30
C ASN A 152 4.21 -12.87 25.13
N LYS A 153 4.42 -13.98 24.43
CA LYS A 153 3.35 -14.90 24.02
C LYS A 153 2.50 -15.40 25.20
N SER A 154 3.12 -15.69 26.34
CA SER A 154 2.45 -16.15 27.56
C SER A 154 1.50 -15.11 28.17
N LEU A 155 1.72 -13.81 27.91
CA LEU A 155 0.87 -12.73 28.40
C LEU A 155 -0.23 -12.36 27.40
N VAL A 156 0.08 -12.43 26.10
CA VAL A 156 -0.84 -12.02 25.03
C VAL A 156 -1.89 -13.09 24.75
N ASP A 157 -1.51 -14.36 24.69
CA ASP A 157 -2.43 -15.46 24.31
C ASP A 157 -3.66 -15.57 25.24
N PRO A 158 -3.54 -15.48 26.58
CA PRO A 158 -4.70 -15.50 27.47
C PRO A 158 -5.65 -14.31 27.28
N GLN A 159 -5.11 -13.12 27.00
CA GLN A 159 -5.93 -11.92 26.78
C GLN A 159 -6.64 -11.97 25.43
N LEU A 160 -5.94 -12.45 24.39
CA LEU A 160 -6.53 -12.64 23.07
C LEU A 160 -7.65 -13.68 23.10
N HIS A 161 -7.50 -14.74 23.90
CA HIS A 161 -8.54 -15.73 24.07
C HIS A 161 -9.79 -15.16 24.77
N ARG A 162 -9.61 -14.35 25.83
CA ARG A 162 -10.71 -13.64 26.49
C ARG A 162 -11.43 -12.67 25.54
N ALA A 163 -10.67 -11.89 24.78
CA ALA A 163 -11.23 -10.96 23.79
C ALA A 163 -12.02 -11.71 22.70
N SER A 164 -11.48 -12.81 22.19
CA SER A 164 -12.16 -13.66 21.21
C SER A 164 -13.47 -14.25 21.76
N GLN A 165 -13.48 -14.69 23.02
CA GLN A 165 -14.70 -15.17 23.68
C GLN A 165 -15.78 -14.08 23.77
N LEU A 166 -15.41 -12.85 24.16
CA LEU A 166 -16.34 -11.72 24.22
C LEU A 166 -16.90 -11.38 22.82
N VAL A 167 -16.04 -11.27 21.81
CA VAL A 167 -16.47 -10.99 20.43
C VAL A 167 -17.42 -12.07 19.92
N ASN A 168 -17.11 -13.36 20.18
CA ASN A 168 -17.98 -14.46 19.81
C ASN A 168 -19.33 -14.43 20.55
N GLN A 169 -19.35 -14.01 21.82
CA GLN A 169 -20.60 -13.81 22.55
C GLN A 169 -21.45 -12.70 21.92
N TYR A 170 -20.85 -11.56 21.56
CA TYR A 170 -21.59 -10.48 20.88
C TYR A 170 -22.08 -10.87 19.49
N ILE A 171 -21.27 -11.59 18.70
CA ILE A 171 -21.67 -12.08 17.37
C ILE A 171 -22.81 -13.09 17.49
N ASN A 172 -22.74 -14.03 18.44
CA ASN A 172 -23.77 -15.04 18.65
C ASN A 172 -25.06 -14.45 19.24
N ALA A 173 -24.96 -13.44 20.11
CA ALA A 173 -26.12 -12.71 20.64
C ALA A 173 -26.87 -11.91 19.56
N LYS A 174 -26.17 -11.48 18.50
CA LYS A 174 -26.75 -10.71 17.38
C LYS A 174 -27.19 -11.60 16.21
N LYS A 175 -26.91 -12.91 16.23
CA LYS A 175 -27.36 -13.85 15.20
C LYS A 175 -28.88 -14.03 15.36
N PRO A 176 -29.71 -13.65 14.38
CA PRO A 176 -31.15 -13.90 14.45
C PRO A 176 -31.37 -15.41 14.50
N LYS A 177 -32.23 -15.87 15.43
CA LYS A 177 -32.71 -17.25 15.46
C LYS A 177 -33.35 -17.55 14.10
N THR A 178 -32.63 -18.27 13.26
CA THR A 178 -33.17 -18.85 12.04
C THR A 178 -34.02 -20.02 12.50
N ALA A 179 -35.33 -19.75 12.61
CA ALA A 179 -36.37 -20.77 12.73
C ALA A 179 -36.75 -21.25 11.32
#